data_AF-D2SY97-F1
#
_entry.id   AF-D2SY97-F1
#
_cell.length_a   1.000
_cell.length_b   1.000
_cell.length_c   1.000
_cell.angle_alpha   90.00
_cell.angle_beta   90.00
_cell.angle_gamma   90.00
#
_symmetry.space_group_name_H-M   'P 1'
#
loop_
_entity.id
_entity.type
_entity.pdbx_description
1 polymer ?
#
loop_
_entity_poly.entity_id
_entity_poly.type
_entity_poly.pdbx_seq_one_letter_code
_entity_poly.pdbx_strand_id
1 'polypeptide(L)' 'MTRVPRGYIARRRRTKMRSFASNFRGAHLRLNRMITQQVRRAFVSSHRDRGRQKRDFRRLWISRINAATRIYKVFDNYSK' A
#
# COMPACT_ATOMS: atom_id res chain seq x y z
N MET A 1 -27.13 -39.52 5.34
CA MET A 1 -26.09 -38.47 5.31
C MET A 1 -26.43 -37.38 6.32
N THR A 2 -25.50 -36.99 7.18
CA THR A 2 -25.71 -35.99 8.25
C THR A 2 -25.42 -34.56 7.75
N ARG A 3 -26.33 -33.63 7.97
CA ARG A 3 -26.18 -32.21 7.59
C ARG A 3 -25.18 -31.51 8.51
N VAL A 4 -24.09 -30.98 7.95
CA VAL A 4 -23.11 -30.18 8.71
C VAL A 4 -23.41 -28.68 8.56
N PRO A 5 -23.71 -27.95 9.64
CA PRO A 5 -23.93 -26.51 9.58
C PRO A 5 -22.62 -25.73 9.40
N ARG A 6 -22.70 -24.55 8.79
CA ARG A 6 -21.54 -23.69 8.50
C ARG A 6 -20.81 -23.15 9.75
N GLY A 7 -21.50 -23.10 10.90
CA GLY A 7 -20.95 -22.59 12.16
C GLY A 7 -20.42 -21.15 12.07
N TYR A 8 -19.42 -20.83 12.89
CA TYR A 8 -18.84 -19.49 13.02
C TYR A 8 -17.70 -19.20 12.02
N ILE A 9 -17.32 -20.16 11.17
CA ILE A 9 -16.17 -20.05 10.26
C ILE A 9 -16.30 -18.82 9.34
N ALA A 10 -17.52 -18.56 8.84
CA ALA A 10 -17.80 -17.40 8.00
C ALA A 10 -17.63 -16.07 8.74
N ARG A 11 -18.07 -16.02 10.01
CA ARG A 11 -17.96 -14.84 10.87
C ARG A 11 -16.49 -14.53 11.16
N ARG A 12 -15.71 -15.55 11.58
CA ARG A 12 -14.27 -15.42 11.83
C ARG A 12 -13.52 -14.85 10.62
N ARG A 13 -13.82 -15.35 9.41
CA ARG A 13 -13.23 -14.82 8.16
C ARG A 13 -13.56 -13.34 7.93
N ARG A 14 -14.82 -12.93 8.14
CA ARG A 14 -15.24 -11.53 7.98
C ARG A 14 -14.59 -10.61 9.00
N THR A 15 -14.48 -11.03 10.27
CA THR A 15 -13.79 -10.27 11.31
C THR A 15 -12.32 -10.04 10.95
N LYS A 16 -11.62 -11.07 10.47
CA LYS A 16 -10.24 -10.93 9.98
C LYS A 16 -10.14 -9.93 8.82
N MET A 17 -11.02 -10.03 7.82
CA MET A 17 -11.03 -9.07 6.70
C MET A 17 -11.37 -7.64 7.13
N ARG A 18 -12.28 -7.47 8.08
CA ARG A 18 -12.64 -6.15 8.62
C ARG A 18 -11.48 -5.51 9.39
N SER A 19 -10.67 -6.31 10.09
CA SER A 19 -9.46 -5.84 10.75
C SER A 19 -8.47 -5.19 9.78
N PHE A 20 -8.32 -5.73 8.56
CA PHE A 20 -7.47 -5.13 7.52
C PHE A 20 -8.03 -3.84 6.93
N ALA A 21 -9.34 -3.62 7.07
CA ALA A 21 -10.06 -2.49 6.50
C ALA A 21 -10.43 -1.41 7.54
N SER A 22 -9.89 -1.48 8.77
CA SER A 22 -10.28 -0.63 9.90
C SER A 22 -10.23 0.87 9.59
N ASN A 23 -9.26 1.30 8.77
CA ASN A 23 -9.05 2.69 8.39
C ASN A 23 -9.65 3.06 7.02
N PHE A 24 -10.50 2.22 6.45
CA PHE A 24 -11.17 2.55 5.18
C PHE A 24 -12.35 3.49 5.41
N ARG A 25 -12.61 4.36 4.43
CA ARG A 25 -13.68 5.36 4.52
C ARG A 25 -15.03 4.79 4.03
N GLY A 26 -16.10 5.20 4.69
CA GLY A 26 -17.49 4.95 4.26
C GLY A 26 -17.85 3.47 4.12
N ALA A 27 -18.48 3.11 2.99
CA ALA A 27 -18.98 1.76 2.72
C ALA A 27 -17.88 0.69 2.68
N HIS A 28 -16.62 1.09 2.45
CA HIS A 28 -15.46 0.18 2.43
C HIS A 28 -15.06 -0.36 3.81
N LEU A 29 -15.58 0.20 4.90
CA LEU A 29 -15.42 -0.30 6.27
C LEU A 29 -16.63 -1.12 6.77
N ARG A 30 -17.80 -0.90 6.15
CA ARG A 30 -19.09 -1.44 6.61
C ARG A 30 -19.52 -2.69 5.85
N LEU A 31 -19.43 -2.69 4.52
CA LEU A 31 -19.97 -3.76 3.68
C LEU A 31 -18.91 -4.83 3.41
N ASN A 32 -19.18 -6.08 3.80
CA ASN A 32 -18.22 -7.19 3.65
C ASN A 32 -17.74 -7.42 2.21
N ARG A 33 -18.63 -7.25 1.22
CA ARG A 33 -18.28 -7.37 -0.21
C ARG A 33 -17.29 -6.28 -0.63
N MET A 34 -17.57 -5.03 -0.26
CA MET A 34 -16.71 -3.88 -0.54
C MET A 34 -15.37 -3.97 0.18
N ILE A 35 -15.36 -4.39 1.46
CA ILE A 35 -14.14 -4.66 2.23
C ILE A 35 -13.25 -5.64 1.48
N THR A 36 -13.81 -6.76 1.03
CA THR A 36 -13.04 -7.81 0.35
C THR A 36 -12.39 -7.29 -0.93
N GLN A 37 -13.14 -6.53 -1.73
CA GLN A 37 -12.64 -5.92 -2.96
C GLN A 37 -11.53 -4.89 -2.67
N GLN A 38 -11.74 -4.04 -1.66
CA GLN A 38 -10.81 -2.97 -1.33
C GLN A 38 -9.51 -3.50 -0.71
N VAL A 39 -9.60 -4.49 0.17
CA VAL A 39 -8.43 -5.17 0.76
C VAL A 39 -7.59 -5.80 -0.35
N ARG A 40 -8.22 -6.45 -1.34
CA ARG A 40 -7.49 -7.01 -2.48
C ARG A 40 -6.74 -5.93 -3.27
N ARG A 41 -7.39 -4.80 -3.57
CA ARG A 41 -6.75 -3.65 -4.25
C ARG A 41 -5.61 -3.04 -3.44
N ALA A 42 -5.76 -2.96 -2.12
CA ALA A 42 -4.74 -2.46 -1.22
C ALA A 42 -3.48 -3.35 -1.25
N PHE A 43 -3.63 -4.68 -1.25
CA PHE A 43 -2.48 -5.59 -1.35
C PHE A 43 -1.74 -5.48 -2.68
N VAL A 44 -2.48 -5.37 -3.80
CA VAL A 44 -1.87 -5.16 -5.12
C VAL A 44 -1.08 -3.84 -5.16
N SER A 45 -1.66 -2.76 -4.64
CA SER A 45 -0.99 -1.46 -4.59
C SER A 45 0.25 -1.51 -3.70
N SER A 46 0.14 -2.07 -2.49
CA SER A 46 1.28 -2.24 -1.56
C SER A 46 2.45 -2.99 -2.18
N HIS A 47 2.18 -4.08 -2.89
CA HIS A 47 3.23 -4.83 -3.57
C HIS A 47 3.92 -4.00 -4.66
N ARG A 48 3.13 -3.31 -5.50
CA ARG A 48 3.64 -2.43 -6.56
C ARG A 48 4.45 -1.25 -5.99
N ASP A 49 3.96 -0.63 -4.92
CA ASP A 49 4.55 0.57 -4.33
C ASP A 49 5.88 0.28 -3.62
N ARG A 50 6.08 -0.91 -3.04
CA ARG A 50 7.39 -1.33 -2.51
C ARG A 50 8.49 -1.31 -3.56
N GLY A 51 8.17 -1.64 -4.81
CA GLY A 51 9.11 -1.53 -5.94
C GLY A 51 9.36 -0.07 -6.35
N ARG A 52 8.30 0.75 -6.39
CA ARG A 52 8.40 2.19 -6.74
C ARG A 52 9.16 3.00 -5.70
N GLN A 53 8.97 2.70 -4.42
CA GLN A 53 9.63 3.38 -3.30
C GLN A 53 11.16 3.42 -3.45
N LYS A 54 11.77 2.33 -3.93
CA LYS A 54 13.22 2.27 -4.20
C LYS A 54 13.66 3.29 -5.27
N ARG A 55 12.85 3.46 -6.31
CA ARG A 55 13.10 4.43 -7.39
C ARG A 55 12.83 5.86 -6.92
N ASP A 56 11.80 6.07 -6.12
CA ASP A 56 11.42 7.38 -5.62
C ASP A 56 12.48 7.94 -4.66
N PHE A 57 13.03 7.10 -3.77
CA PHE A 57 14.16 7.49 -2.93
C PHE A 57 15.41 7.81 -3.76
N ARG A 58 15.74 6.99 -4.76
CA ARG A 58 16.86 7.27 -5.66
C ARG A 58 16.68 8.61 -6.38
N ARG A 59 15.47 8.90 -6.89
CA ARG A 59 15.15 10.19 -7.51
C ARG A 59 15.34 11.35 -6.53
N LEU A 60 14.84 11.21 -5.30
CA LEU A 60 15.00 12.24 -4.27
C LEU A 60 16.47 12.50 -3.94
N TRP A 61 17.28 11.45 -3.85
CA TRP A 61 18.72 11.59 -3.59
C TRP A 61 19.44 12.31 -4.73
N ILE A 62 19.17 11.94 -5.98
CA ILE A 62 19.74 12.63 -7.14
C ILE A 62 19.38 14.12 -7.11
N SER A 63 18.11 14.46 -6.85
CA SER A 63 17.69 15.86 -6.76
C SER A 63 18.38 16.62 -5.62
N ARG A 64 18.55 15.99 -4.46
CA ARG A 64 19.25 16.59 -3.31
C ARG A 64 20.73 16.81 -3.59
N ILE A 65 21.42 15.83 -4.18
CA ILE A 65 22.83 15.95 -4.52
C ILE A 65 23.03 17.04 -5.58
N ASN A 66 22.19 17.06 -6.63
CA ASN A 66 22.26 18.08 -7.67
C ASN A 66 22.01 19.51 -7.14
N ALA A 67 21.13 19.67 -6.16
CA ALA A 67 20.94 20.95 -5.50
C ALA A 67 22.19 21.38 -4.72
N ALA A 68 22.81 20.45 -3.99
CA ALA A 68 24.04 20.72 -3.23
C ALA A 68 25.22 21.08 -4.14
N THR A 69 25.46 20.34 -5.23
CA THR A 69 26.57 20.59 -6.15
C THR A 69 26.50 21.98 -6.80
N ARG A 70 25.28 22.45 -7.12
CA ARG A 70 25.05 23.80 -7.67
C ARG A 70 25.35 24.92 -6.68
N ILE A 71 25.04 24.73 -5.40
CA ILE A 71 25.29 25.75 -4.35
C ILE A 71 26.80 25.90 -4.12
N TYR A 72 27.51 24.78 -3.97
CA TYR A 72 28.94 24.80 -3.67
C TYR A 72 29.84 25.00 -4.91
N LYS A 73 29.24 25.20 -6.10
CA LYS A 73 29.92 25.39 -7.40
C LYS A 73 31.05 24.38 -7.68
N VAL A 74 30.93 23.16 -7.14
CA VAL A 74 31.93 22.10 -7.37
C VAL A 74 31.83 21.59 -8.82
N PHE A 75 30.61 21.49 -9.35
CA PHE A 75 30.29 21.21 -10.75
C PHE A 75 28.98 21.94 -11.14
N ASP A 76 28.84 22.39 -12.40
CA ASP A 76 27.61 23.07 -12.86
C ASP A 76 26.35 22.18 -12.73
N ASN A 77 26.50 20.86 -12.85
CA ASN A 77 25.42 19.88 -12.81
C ASN A 77 25.91 18.52 -12.32
N TYR A 78 25.00 17.73 -11.72
CA TYR A 78 25.27 16.35 -11.25
C TYR A 78 25.74 15.35 -12.34
N SER A 79 25.55 15.66 -13.63
CA SER A 79 25.92 14.78 -14.74
C SER A 79 27.22 15.16 -15.46
N LYS A 80 27.78 16.34 -15.14
CA LYS A 80 29.08 16.80 -15.66
C LYS A 80 30.16 16.34 -14.70
#